data_AF-A0A9W5YBP9-F1
#
_entry.id   AF-A0A9W5YBP9-F1
#
_cell.length_a   1.000
_cell.length_b   1.000
_cell.length_c   1.000
_cell.angle_alpha   90.00
_cell.angle_beta   90.00
_cell.angle_gamma   90.00
#
_symmetry.space_group_name_H-M   'P 1'
#
loop_
_entity.id
_entity.type
_entity.pdbx_description
1 polymer ?
#
loop_
_entity_poly.entity_id
_entity_poly.type
_entity_poly.pdbx_seq_one_letter_code
_entity_poly.pdbx_strand_id
1 'polypeptide(L)'
;MNENLQHGKNHENSLNRRKGRKGLIIYRITVTVLLCIIFFILGRVFYLTIHNMAMFTSKQHYETDEKIIITDNSNNDATINGTAKDGNENQISRNKNIDDSKEQTFDNQNIEAKDTDMISEENTKEMNINNEIIVIDTSSIDWNLILVNPWNKLPEDFSVSRTQLINGHSIDERVYPDLQKMMDDCRAEGLSPIICSSFRTMEKQQSLFDRQINKYLNRGYSREESEIEAAKWVAVPGTSEHQSGLAVDIVALSYQLLDDKQENTPEQQWLMKNCYKYGFVLRFPKNKVNITGISYEPWHYRYVGKEAAKVIMEEGICLEEYLENI
;
A
#
# COMPACT_ATOMS: atom_id res chain seq x y z
N MET A 1 62.82 -65.54 -7.55
CA MET A 1 62.36 -65.19 -6.19
C MET A 1 62.19 -63.68 -5.95
N ASN A 2 62.45 -62.79 -6.92
CA ASN A 2 62.40 -61.32 -6.72
C ASN A 2 61.17 -60.58 -7.30
N GLU A 3 60.41 -61.14 -8.24
CA GLU A 3 59.29 -60.41 -8.87
C GLU A 3 58.02 -60.37 -7.99
N ASN A 4 57.72 -61.43 -7.24
CA ASN A 4 56.53 -61.48 -6.38
C ASN A 4 56.62 -60.59 -5.12
N LEU A 5 57.82 -60.23 -4.66
CA LEU A 5 58.04 -59.31 -3.54
C LEU A 5 57.90 -57.82 -3.94
N GLN A 6 58.17 -57.49 -5.21
CA GLN A 6 58.01 -56.13 -5.75
C GLN A 6 56.53 -55.78 -6.00
N HIS A 7 55.72 -56.76 -6.42
CA HIS A 7 54.31 -56.53 -6.71
C HIS A 7 53.47 -56.26 -5.45
N GLY A 8 53.75 -56.96 -4.34
CA GLY A 8 53.08 -56.73 -3.05
C GLY A 8 53.35 -55.34 -2.45
N LYS A 9 54.60 -54.86 -2.49
CA LYS A 9 54.98 -53.53 -1.99
C LYS A 9 54.35 -52.39 -2.79
N ASN A 10 54.16 -52.57 -4.09
CA ASN A 10 53.51 -51.55 -4.94
C ASN A 10 52.00 -51.46 -4.68
N HIS A 11 51.34 -52.58 -4.39
CA HIS A 11 49.92 -52.61 -4.09
C HIS A 11 49.61 -51.95 -2.73
N GLU A 12 50.42 -52.24 -1.71
CA GLU A 12 50.30 -51.66 -0.36
C GLU A 12 50.56 -50.14 -0.34
N ASN A 13 51.57 -49.68 -1.09
CA ASN A 13 51.84 -48.25 -1.26
C ASN A 13 50.70 -47.50 -1.97
N SER A 14 50.01 -48.15 -2.93
CA SER A 14 48.87 -47.53 -3.62
C SER A 14 47.64 -47.36 -2.70
N LEU A 15 47.40 -48.34 -1.82
CA LEU A 15 46.31 -48.34 -0.85
C LEU A 15 46.53 -47.28 0.23
N ASN A 16 47.76 -47.14 0.73
CA ASN A 16 48.11 -46.11 1.71
C ASN A 16 48.01 -44.69 1.11
N ARG A 17 48.41 -44.49 -0.15
CA ARG A 17 48.21 -43.21 -0.86
C ARG A 17 46.73 -42.87 -1.08
N ARG A 18 45.89 -43.86 -1.38
CA ARG A 18 44.42 -43.66 -1.52
C ARG A 18 43.75 -43.35 -0.18
N LYS A 19 44.15 -44.00 0.92
CA LYS A 19 43.66 -43.67 2.28
C LYS A 19 44.05 -42.25 2.71
N GLY A 20 45.30 -41.85 2.46
CA GLY A 20 45.77 -40.48 2.75
C GLY A 20 45.04 -39.39 1.96
N ARG A 21 44.76 -39.62 0.67
CA ARG A 21 43.96 -38.69 -0.15
C ARG A 21 42.52 -38.56 0.33
N LYS A 22 41.86 -39.66 0.74
CA LYS A 22 40.50 -39.62 1.29
C LYS A 22 40.45 -38.85 2.61
N GLY A 23 41.42 -39.06 3.50
CA GLY A 23 41.53 -38.29 4.76
C GLY A 23 41.71 -36.80 4.52
N LEU A 24 42.55 -36.42 3.55
CA LEU A 24 42.77 -35.01 3.19
C LEU A 24 41.53 -34.35 2.58
N ILE A 25 40.75 -35.07 1.76
CA ILE A 25 39.49 -34.57 1.20
C ILE A 25 38.45 -34.35 2.30
N ILE A 26 38.29 -35.31 3.20
CA ILE A 26 37.34 -35.21 4.32
C ILE A 26 37.69 -34.01 5.20
N TYR A 27 38.97 -33.84 5.54
CA TYR A 27 39.46 -32.69 6.32
C TYR A 27 39.15 -31.35 5.64
N ARG A 28 39.38 -31.22 4.33
CA ARG A 28 39.07 -29.99 3.59
C ARG A 28 37.57 -29.67 3.58
N ILE A 29 36.71 -30.69 3.45
CA ILE A 29 35.26 -30.52 3.51
C ILE A 29 34.84 -30.07 4.92
N THR A 30 35.38 -30.69 5.97
CA THR A 30 35.02 -30.33 7.36
C THR A 30 35.42 -28.89 7.68
N VAL A 31 36.64 -28.48 7.31
CA VAL A 31 37.10 -27.10 7.50
C VAL A 31 36.25 -26.10 6.73
N THR A 32 35.87 -26.42 5.49
CA THR A 32 35.02 -25.53 4.67
C THR A 32 33.63 -25.37 5.28
N VAL A 33 33.00 -26.46 5.74
CA VAL A 33 31.69 -26.41 6.41
C VAL A 33 31.77 -25.60 7.70
N LEU A 34 32.83 -25.76 8.50
CA LEU A 34 33.03 -25.00 9.73
C LEU A 34 33.16 -23.49 9.45
N LEU A 35 33.91 -23.12 8.42
CA LEU A 35 34.06 -21.73 7.98
C LEU A 35 32.73 -21.13 7.49
N CYS A 36 31.92 -21.90 6.76
CA CYS A 36 30.58 -21.46 6.33
C CYS A 36 29.65 -21.23 7.53
N ILE A 37 29.68 -22.11 8.53
CA ILE A 37 28.86 -21.95 9.76
C ILE A 37 29.32 -20.70 10.53
N ILE A 38 30.62 -20.49 10.69
CA ILE A 38 31.16 -19.29 11.35
C ILE A 38 30.74 -18.04 10.59
N PHE A 39 30.86 -18.03 9.25
CA PHE A 39 30.44 -16.89 8.43
C PHE A 39 28.93 -16.61 8.56
N PHE A 40 28.10 -17.66 8.62
CA PHE A 40 26.66 -17.52 8.82
C PHE A 40 26.31 -16.96 10.21
N ILE A 41 27.00 -17.41 11.26
CA ILE A 41 26.80 -16.92 12.63
C ILE A 41 27.26 -15.45 12.72
N LEU A 42 28.44 -15.12 12.21
CA LEU A 42 28.96 -13.76 12.20
C LEU A 42 28.07 -12.82 11.37
N GLY A 43 27.59 -13.28 10.21
CA GLY A 43 26.63 -12.55 9.38
C GLY A 43 25.31 -12.31 10.10
N ARG A 44 24.80 -13.30 10.85
CA ARG A 44 23.58 -13.16 11.65
C ARG A 44 23.75 -12.21 12.83
N VAL A 45 24.89 -12.27 13.53
CA VAL A 45 25.21 -11.32 14.62
C VAL A 45 25.35 -9.91 14.07
N PHE A 46 26.04 -9.74 12.94
CA PHE A 46 26.17 -8.45 12.28
C PHE A 46 24.81 -7.89 11.83
N TYR A 47 23.99 -8.72 11.18
CA TYR A 47 22.63 -8.37 10.78
C TYR A 47 21.77 -7.94 11.98
N LEU A 48 21.78 -8.71 13.07
CA LEU A 48 21.04 -8.35 14.29
C LEU A 48 21.58 -7.07 14.94
N THR A 49 22.88 -6.82 14.87
CA THR A 49 23.48 -5.59 15.41
C THR A 49 23.06 -4.37 14.59
N ILE A 50 23.12 -4.44 13.25
CA ILE A 50 22.65 -3.37 12.37
C ILE A 50 21.14 -3.16 12.50
N HIS A 51 20.36 -4.23 12.55
CA HIS A 51 18.92 -4.15 12.72
C HIS A 51 18.53 -3.55 14.08
N ASN A 52 19.16 -3.99 15.18
CA ASN A 52 18.92 -3.42 16.50
C ASN A 52 19.37 -1.95 16.59
N MET A 53 20.46 -1.58 15.92
CA MET A 53 20.91 -0.18 15.87
C MET A 53 19.95 0.69 15.06
N ALA A 54 19.42 0.20 13.92
CA ALA A 54 18.39 0.88 13.15
C ALA A 54 17.08 1.04 13.94
N MET A 55 16.68 0.01 14.68
CA MET A 55 15.50 0.06 15.56
C MET A 55 15.72 0.99 16.76
N PHE A 56 16.94 1.07 17.31
CA PHE A 56 17.28 1.98 18.39
C PHE A 56 17.33 3.44 17.93
N THR A 57 17.92 3.73 16.76
CA THR A 57 17.89 5.07 16.18
C THR A 57 16.48 5.50 15.83
N SER A 58 15.66 4.59 15.32
CA SER A 58 14.24 4.81 15.06
C SER A 58 13.51 5.15 16.37
N LYS A 59 13.68 4.33 17.41
CA LYS A 59 13.05 4.54 18.72
C LYS A 59 13.49 5.85 19.39
N GLN A 60 14.77 6.23 19.29
CA GLN A 60 15.27 7.50 19.80
C GLN A 60 14.71 8.70 19.02
N HIS A 61 14.54 8.59 17.70
CA HIS A 61 13.89 9.64 16.90
C HIS A 61 12.42 9.82 17.29
N TYR A 62 11.69 8.72 17.49
CA TYR A 62 10.30 8.76 17.97
C TYR A 62 10.18 9.37 19.37
N GLU A 63 11.05 9.01 20.34
CA GLU A 63 11.04 9.59 21.69
C GLU A 63 11.46 11.08 21.70
N THR A 64 12.33 11.52 20.78
CA THR A 64 12.68 12.95 20.66
C THR A 64 11.57 13.77 20.02
N ASP A 65 10.88 13.23 19.03
CA ASP A 65 9.80 13.94 18.33
C ASP A 65 8.54 14.06 19.20
N GLU A 66 8.25 13.07 20.05
CA GLU A 66 7.19 13.15 21.07
C GLU A 66 7.47 14.27 22.10
N LYS A 67 8.74 14.54 22.41
CA LYS A 67 9.15 15.66 23.30
C LYS A 67 9.10 17.02 22.63
N ILE A 68 9.40 17.11 21.33
CA ILE A 68 9.34 18.37 20.57
C ILE A 68 7.87 18.80 20.40
N ILE A 69 6.96 17.87 20.10
CA ILE A 69 5.53 18.18 19.93
C ILE A 69 4.87 18.66 21.24
N ILE A 70 5.31 18.18 22.41
CA ILE A 70 4.76 18.61 23.72
C ILE A 70 5.24 20.01 24.13
N THR A 71 6.36 20.50 23.59
CA THR A 71 6.96 21.78 24.03
C THR A 71 6.55 23.01 23.20
N ASP A 72 5.97 22.83 22.01
CA ASP A 72 5.58 23.95 21.13
C ASP A 72 4.19 24.55 21.39
N ASN A 73 3.47 24.11 22.45
CA ASN A 73 2.13 24.61 22.79
C ASN A 73 2.04 25.47 24.07
N SER A 74 3.15 26.04 24.52
CA SER A 74 3.09 27.17 25.47
C SER A 74 4.10 28.24 25.12
N ASN A 75 3.61 29.48 24.99
CA ASN A 75 4.32 30.77 24.88
C ASN A 75 4.36 31.35 23.47
N ASN A 76 3.37 32.20 23.17
CA ASN A 76 3.58 33.35 22.31
C ASN A 76 3.05 34.60 23.05
N ASP A 77 3.97 35.26 23.76
CA ASP A 77 3.84 36.67 24.12
C ASP A 77 5.19 37.36 23.86
N ALA A 78 5.10 38.56 23.26
CA ALA A 78 6.06 39.66 23.24
C ALA A 78 7.49 39.55 22.59
N THR A 79 7.59 40.12 21.38
CA THR A 79 8.52 41.20 20.91
C THR A 79 10.08 41.12 20.91
N ILE A 80 10.63 41.33 19.70
CA ILE A 80 11.62 42.37 19.25
C ILE A 80 13.17 42.09 19.24
N ASN A 81 13.71 42.25 18.00
CA ASN A 81 15.04 42.71 17.51
C ASN A 81 16.35 41.90 17.64
N GLY A 82 17.05 41.75 16.50
CA GLY A 82 18.50 42.04 16.42
C GLY A 82 19.46 41.08 15.68
N THR A 83 19.70 41.35 14.38
CA THR A 83 21.01 41.32 13.66
C THR A 83 21.92 40.07 13.58
N ALA A 84 22.06 39.59 12.33
CA ALA A 84 23.29 39.46 11.51
C ALA A 84 24.33 38.29 11.66
N LYS A 85 24.44 37.57 10.53
CA LYS A 85 25.65 37.19 9.73
C LYS A 85 26.35 35.83 9.91
N ASP A 86 26.60 35.26 8.71
CA ASP A 86 27.61 34.28 8.24
C ASP A 86 27.78 32.97 9.02
N GLY A 87 27.80 31.78 8.42
CA GLY A 87 27.96 31.36 7.03
C GLY A 87 28.82 30.09 7.07
N ASN A 88 28.39 28.99 6.43
CA ASN A 88 29.28 28.17 5.61
C ASN A 88 28.52 27.12 4.79
N GLU A 89 28.96 26.99 3.56
CA GLU A 89 28.57 26.01 2.56
C GLU A 89 29.02 24.60 2.98
N ASN A 90 28.28 23.57 2.56
CA ASN A 90 28.93 22.52 1.79
C ASN A 90 27.97 21.79 0.86
N GLN A 91 28.48 21.59 -0.35
CA GLN A 91 27.84 21.09 -1.55
C GLN A 91 27.86 19.56 -1.64
N ILE A 92 26.82 19.04 -2.32
CA ILE A 92 26.81 17.85 -3.18
C ILE A 92 26.95 16.48 -2.50
N SER A 93 25.85 15.72 -2.51
CA SER A 93 25.88 14.44 -3.22
C SER A 93 24.52 14.14 -3.87
N ARG A 94 24.54 14.09 -5.20
CA ARG A 94 23.51 13.45 -6.03
C ARG A 94 23.41 11.99 -5.61
N ASN A 95 22.21 11.49 -5.35
CA ASN A 95 21.92 10.10 -5.65
C ASN A 95 20.50 9.92 -6.19
N LYS A 96 20.50 9.75 -7.53
CA LYS A 96 19.58 9.03 -8.41
C LYS A 96 18.19 8.68 -7.87
N ASN A 97 17.21 9.25 -8.59
CA ASN A 97 15.91 8.66 -8.91
C ASN A 97 16.00 7.13 -8.93
N ILE A 98 15.27 6.49 -8.03
CA ILE A 98 14.96 5.07 -8.13
C ILE A 98 13.63 5.00 -8.89
N ASP A 99 13.72 4.47 -10.10
CA ASP A 99 12.61 4.03 -10.94
C ASP A 99 11.62 3.18 -10.14
N ASP A 100 10.37 3.66 -10.07
CA ASP A 100 9.19 2.85 -9.82
C ASP A 100 8.91 2.00 -11.06
N SER A 101 9.69 0.94 -11.25
CA SER A 101 9.48 -0.02 -12.33
C SER A 101 9.68 -1.45 -11.85
N LYS A 102 8.71 -1.97 -11.08
CA LYS A 102 8.42 -3.41 -11.05
C LYS A 102 6.93 -3.65 -10.83
N GLU A 103 6.17 -3.73 -11.91
CA GLU A 103 4.89 -4.42 -11.89
C GLU A 103 4.73 -5.21 -13.20
N GLN A 104 4.64 -6.53 -13.07
CA GLN A 104 4.55 -7.50 -14.15
C GLN A 104 3.17 -8.17 -14.15
N THR A 105 2.55 -8.09 -15.33
CA THR A 105 1.68 -9.05 -16.02
C THR A 105 0.61 -9.80 -15.21
N PHE A 106 -0.65 -9.42 -15.46
CA PHE A 106 -1.81 -10.28 -15.24
C PHE A 106 -2.33 -10.81 -16.59
N ASP A 107 -2.25 -12.13 -16.76
CA ASP A 107 -3.03 -12.91 -17.71
C ASP A 107 -4.41 -13.16 -17.08
N ASN A 108 -5.49 -12.86 -17.81
CA ASN A 108 -6.80 -13.37 -17.45
C ASN A 108 -7.39 -14.06 -18.68
N GLN A 109 -7.65 -15.35 -18.53
CA GLN A 109 -8.17 -16.24 -19.57
C GLN A 109 -9.69 -16.07 -19.72
N ASN A 110 -10.10 -15.98 -20.99
CA ASN A 110 -11.42 -16.07 -21.59
C ASN A 110 -12.55 -16.71 -20.75
N ILE A 111 -13.69 -16.02 -20.71
CA ILE A 111 -15.01 -16.66 -20.74
C ILE A 111 -15.77 -16.06 -21.92
N GLU A 112 -16.18 -16.94 -22.82
CA GLU A 112 -16.87 -16.69 -24.09
C GLU A 112 -18.24 -16.05 -23.90
N ALA A 113 -18.54 -15.07 -24.75
CA ALA A 113 -19.88 -14.60 -25.02
C ALA A 113 -20.65 -15.65 -25.86
N LYS A 114 -21.91 -15.90 -25.49
CA LYS A 114 -22.93 -16.50 -26.38
C LYS A 114 -24.26 -15.78 -26.19
N ASP A 115 -24.62 -15.06 -27.25
CA ASP A 115 -25.93 -14.79 -27.84
C ASP A 115 -27.18 -14.79 -26.96
N THR A 116 -27.95 -13.68 -27.04
CA THR A 116 -29.29 -13.73 -27.66
C THR A 116 -29.83 -12.32 -27.93
N ASP A 117 -30.06 -12.04 -29.21
CA ASP A 117 -31.02 -11.04 -29.69
C ASP A 117 -32.44 -11.39 -29.22
N MET A 118 -33.26 -10.37 -28.95
CA MET A 118 -34.65 -10.18 -29.42
C MET A 118 -35.36 -9.14 -28.57
N ILE A 119 -35.43 -7.91 -29.10
CA ILE A 119 -36.33 -6.85 -28.65
C ILE A 119 -37.75 -7.19 -29.14
N SER A 120 -38.72 -7.17 -28.23
CA SER A 120 -40.12 -6.89 -28.59
C SER A 120 -40.72 -5.92 -27.58
N GLU A 121 -41.29 -4.85 -28.14
CA GLU A 121 -41.90 -3.69 -27.51
C GLU A 121 -43.22 -4.07 -26.83
N GLU A 122 -43.45 -3.55 -25.62
CA GLU A 122 -44.69 -2.86 -25.20
C GLU A 122 -44.77 -2.81 -23.67
N ASN A 123 -44.41 -1.65 -23.10
CA ASN A 123 -45.12 -0.98 -21.99
C ASN A 123 -44.40 0.34 -21.67
N THR A 124 -44.55 1.31 -22.58
CA THR A 124 -44.18 2.70 -22.34
C THR A 124 -45.23 3.35 -21.45
N LYS A 125 -44.97 3.40 -20.14
CA LYS A 125 -45.49 4.46 -19.28
C LYS A 125 -44.42 5.54 -19.19
N GLU A 126 -44.71 6.69 -19.78
CA GLU A 126 -43.95 7.92 -19.64
C GLU A 126 -43.62 8.18 -18.17
N MET A 127 -42.33 8.14 -17.83
CA MET A 127 -41.80 8.84 -16.67
C MET A 127 -40.96 10.00 -17.20
N ASN A 128 -41.48 11.19 -16.94
CA ASN A 128 -40.93 12.48 -17.30
C ASN A 128 -39.65 12.71 -16.47
N ILE A 129 -38.48 12.41 -17.03
CA ILE A 129 -37.19 12.65 -16.36
C ILE A 129 -36.82 14.11 -16.60
N ASN A 130 -37.28 14.98 -15.70
CA ASN A 130 -36.69 16.29 -15.54
C ASN A 130 -35.25 16.09 -15.02
N ASN A 131 -34.28 16.44 -15.85
CA ASN A 131 -32.87 16.60 -15.48
C ASN A 131 -32.74 17.79 -14.51
N GLU A 132 -33.15 17.61 -13.26
CA GLU A 132 -32.69 18.45 -12.18
C GLU A 132 -31.31 17.94 -11.75
N ILE A 133 -30.28 18.74 -12.04
CA ILE A 133 -28.99 18.65 -11.38
C ILE A 133 -29.28 18.88 -9.89
N ILE A 134 -29.25 17.81 -9.09
CA ILE A 134 -29.34 17.91 -7.64
C ILE A 134 -28.03 18.57 -7.19
N VAL A 135 -28.09 19.87 -6.94
CA VAL A 135 -27.03 20.58 -6.22
C VAL A 135 -27.17 20.13 -4.77
N ILE A 136 -26.35 19.17 -4.36
CA ILE A 136 -26.30 18.73 -2.96
C ILE A 136 -25.86 19.93 -2.13
N ASP A 137 -26.74 20.40 -1.25
CA ASP A 137 -26.41 21.38 -0.22
C ASP A 137 -25.44 20.73 0.77
N THR A 138 -24.15 20.90 0.54
CA THR A 138 -23.08 20.33 1.37
C THR A 138 -22.98 20.99 2.75
N SER A 139 -23.82 21.98 3.07
CA SER A 139 -23.80 22.65 4.38
C SER A 139 -24.40 21.79 5.51
N SER A 140 -25.13 20.70 5.18
CA SER A 140 -25.74 19.80 6.17
C SER A 140 -25.06 18.44 6.31
N ILE A 141 -24.12 18.08 5.43
CA ILE A 141 -23.41 16.80 5.46
C ILE A 141 -22.08 16.99 6.19
N ASP A 142 -21.82 16.15 7.20
CA ASP A 142 -20.56 16.19 7.91
C ASP A 142 -19.37 16.02 6.94
N TRP A 143 -18.30 16.78 7.16
CA TRP A 143 -17.15 16.86 6.24
C TRP A 143 -16.53 15.49 5.86
N ASN A 144 -16.62 14.51 6.75
CA ASN A 144 -16.12 13.15 6.59
C ASN A 144 -17.06 12.26 5.76
N LEU A 145 -18.29 12.70 5.52
CA LEU A 145 -19.34 12.02 4.76
C LEU A 145 -19.48 12.53 3.33
N ILE A 146 -18.59 13.42 2.87
CA ILE A 146 -18.56 13.86 1.47
C ILE A 146 -18.48 12.66 0.52
N LEU A 147 -19.47 12.55 -0.38
CA LEU A 147 -19.50 11.49 -1.38
C LEU A 147 -18.67 11.91 -2.59
N VAL A 148 -17.61 11.15 -2.89
CA VAL A 148 -16.74 11.34 -4.05
C VAL A 148 -16.69 10.03 -4.81
N ASN A 149 -17.23 10.01 -6.02
CA ASN A 149 -17.36 8.82 -6.87
C ASN A 149 -17.57 9.23 -8.34
N PRO A 150 -17.75 8.30 -9.31
CA PRO A 150 -17.79 8.65 -10.74
C PRO A 150 -18.85 9.69 -11.14
N TRP A 151 -19.90 9.88 -10.34
CA TRP A 151 -20.98 10.86 -10.56
C TRP A 151 -20.99 12.02 -9.56
N ASN A 152 -20.11 12.02 -8.56
CA ASN A 152 -19.94 13.10 -7.59
C ASN A 152 -18.49 13.56 -7.57
N LYS A 153 -18.21 14.65 -8.30
CA LYS A 153 -16.87 15.27 -8.37
C LYS A 153 -16.62 16.14 -7.14
N LEU A 154 -15.38 16.17 -6.67
CA LEU A 154 -14.93 17.18 -5.73
C LEU A 154 -15.07 18.59 -6.34
N PRO A 155 -15.41 19.62 -5.52
CA PRO A 155 -15.33 21.01 -5.94
C PRO A 155 -13.94 21.37 -6.50
N GLU A 156 -13.88 22.25 -7.50
CA GLU A 156 -12.62 22.59 -8.17
C GLU A 156 -11.61 23.29 -7.24
N ASP A 157 -12.11 24.00 -6.23
CA ASP A 157 -11.35 24.69 -5.20
C ASP A 157 -11.23 23.88 -3.89
N PHE A 158 -11.62 22.59 -3.90
CA PHE A 158 -11.51 21.74 -2.73
C PHE A 158 -10.06 21.66 -2.25
N SER A 159 -9.87 21.93 -0.95
CA SER A 159 -8.58 21.83 -0.29
C SER A 159 -8.74 21.32 1.13
N VAL A 160 -7.68 20.71 1.64
CA VAL A 160 -7.66 20.08 2.96
C VAL A 160 -6.30 20.30 3.61
N SER A 161 -6.30 20.66 4.90
CA SER A 161 -5.09 20.69 5.71
C SER A 161 -4.61 19.26 5.97
N ARG A 162 -3.30 19.02 5.87
CA ARG A 162 -2.76 17.66 5.89
C ARG A 162 -1.64 17.48 6.90
N THR A 163 -1.68 16.36 7.61
CA THR A 163 -0.53 15.84 8.36
C THR A 163 0.37 15.04 7.41
N GLN A 164 1.67 15.34 7.43
CA GLN A 164 2.67 14.56 6.70
C GLN A 164 2.90 13.22 7.40
N LEU A 165 2.95 12.16 6.60
CA LEU A 165 3.30 10.80 7.00
C LEU A 165 4.70 10.47 6.46
N ILE A 166 5.18 9.27 6.78
CA ILE A 166 6.46 8.79 6.24
C ILE A 166 6.39 8.68 4.71
N ASN A 167 7.55 8.69 4.04
CA ASN A 167 7.70 8.45 2.60
C ASN A 167 6.91 9.41 1.70
N GLY A 168 6.65 10.63 2.16
CA GLY A 168 5.96 11.66 1.36
C GLY A 168 4.45 11.45 1.22
N HIS A 169 3.87 10.56 2.02
CA HIS A 169 2.43 10.42 2.16
C HIS A 169 1.86 11.53 3.03
N SER A 170 0.57 11.80 2.88
CA SER A 170 -0.13 12.73 3.77
C SER A 170 -1.62 12.41 3.81
N ILE A 171 -2.27 12.78 4.90
CA ILE A 171 -3.71 12.57 5.10
C ILE A 171 -4.33 13.83 5.71
N ASP A 172 -5.64 14.00 5.58
CA ASP A 172 -6.37 15.03 6.31
C ASP A 172 -5.99 15.01 7.81
N GLU A 173 -5.61 16.17 8.34
CA GLU A 173 -5.14 16.31 9.72
C GLU A 173 -6.16 15.82 10.76
N ARG A 174 -7.46 15.92 10.43
CA ARG A 174 -8.56 15.47 11.29
C ARG A 174 -8.65 13.95 11.37
N VAL A 175 -8.19 13.26 10.33
CA VAL A 175 -8.20 11.78 10.23
C VAL A 175 -6.96 11.17 10.86
N TYR A 176 -5.84 11.92 10.90
CA TYR A 176 -4.54 11.41 11.32
C TYR A 176 -4.54 10.66 12.67
N PRO A 177 -5.16 11.16 13.76
CA PRO A 177 -5.12 10.45 15.05
C PRO A 177 -5.75 9.05 14.99
N ASP A 178 -6.85 8.91 14.26
CA ASP A 178 -7.55 7.64 14.11
C ASP A 178 -6.79 6.68 13.19
N LEU A 179 -6.21 7.18 12.08
CA LEU A 179 -5.32 6.39 11.21
C LEU A 179 -4.12 5.87 12.01
N GLN A 180 -3.45 6.75 12.75
CA GLN A 180 -2.27 6.40 13.53
C GLN A 180 -2.61 5.28 14.52
N LYS A 181 -3.72 5.42 15.26
CA LYS A 181 -4.19 4.40 16.19
C LYS A 181 -4.53 3.07 15.50
N MET A 182 -5.21 3.11 14.36
CA MET A 182 -5.52 1.90 13.58
C MET A 182 -4.26 1.14 13.17
N MET A 183 -3.26 1.87 12.69
CA MET A 183 -1.99 1.30 12.23
C MET A 183 -1.16 0.78 13.40
N ASP A 184 -1.17 1.46 14.55
CA ASP A 184 -0.49 1.02 15.78
C ASP A 184 -1.10 -0.24 16.37
N ASP A 185 -2.43 -0.32 16.46
CA ASP A 185 -3.12 -1.49 17.00
C ASP A 185 -2.95 -2.71 16.06
N CYS A 186 -2.91 -2.49 14.75
CA CYS A 186 -2.56 -3.54 13.78
C CYS A 186 -1.13 -4.06 13.99
N ARG A 187 -0.16 -3.15 14.22
CA ARG A 187 1.23 -3.52 14.54
C ARG A 187 1.36 -4.23 15.89
N ALA A 188 0.57 -3.83 16.89
CA ALA A 188 0.57 -4.44 18.21
C ALA A 188 0.16 -5.93 18.18
N GLU A 189 -0.63 -6.32 17.17
CA GLU A 189 -1.02 -7.71 16.88
C GLU A 189 0.06 -8.49 16.11
N GLY A 190 1.25 -7.91 15.94
CA GLY A 190 2.39 -8.52 15.25
C GLY A 190 2.32 -8.44 13.73
N LEU A 191 1.42 -7.62 13.17
CA LEU A 191 1.23 -7.44 11.73
C LEU A 191 2.05 -6.27 11.20
N SER A 192 2.25 -6.19 9.88
CA SER A 192 3.08 -5.16 9.24
C SER A 192 2.35 -4.42 8.12
N PRO A 193 1.34 -3.58 8.45
CA PRO A 193 0.62 -2.79 7.46
C PRO A 193 1.48 -1.63 6.92
N ILE A 194 1.37 -1.35 5.62
CA ILE A 194 2.06 -0.26 4.91
C ILE A 194 1.06 0.57 4.15
N ILE A 195 1.15 1.89 4.30
CA ILE A 195 0.45 2.84 3.43
C ILE A 195 1.26 2.95 2.14
N CYS A 196 0.66 2.52 1.02
CA CYS A 196 1.27 2.63 -0.31
C CYS A 196 0.65 3.78 -1.15
N SER A 197 -0.51 4.28 -0.73
CA SER A 197 -1.13 5.47 -1.28
C SER A 197 -1.95 6.21 -0.22
N SER A 198 -2.03 7.53 -0.34
CA SER A 198 -2.79 8.41 0.56
C SER A 198 -3.27 9.61 -0.22
N PHE A 199 -3.08 10.86 0.25
CA PHE A 199 -3.46 12.04 -0.52
C PHE A 199 -2.82 12.05 -1.92
N ARG A 200 -3.62 12.37 -2.93
CA ARG A 200 -3.18 12.55 -4.33
C ARG A 200 -3.57 13.94 -4.83
N THR A 201 -2.66 14.58 -5.56
CA THR A 201 -2.99 15.80 -6.32
C THR A 201 -3.83 15.44 -7.56
N MET A 202 -4.51 16.42 -8.14
CA MET A 202 -5.17 16.28 -9.46
C MET A 202 -4.20 15.70 -10.51
N GLU A 203 -2.98 16.23 -10.57
CA GLU A 203 -1.95 15.78 -11.51
C GLU A 203 -1.54 14.33 -11.27
N LYS A 204 -1.34 13.93 -10.00
CA LYS A 204 -1.02 12.54 -9.68
C LYS A 204 -2.15 11.61 -10.11
N GLN A 205 -3.41 11.95 -9.80
CA GLN A 205 -4.55 11.14 -10.20
C GLN A 205 -4.67 11.04 -11.72
N GLN A 206 -4.47 12.12 -12.47
CA GLN A 206 -4.42 12.10 -13.94
C GLN A 206 -3.36 11.14 -14.46
N SER A 207 -2.14 11.20 -13.93
CA SER A 207 -1.06 10.30 -14.36
C SER A 207 -1.36 8.82 -14.10
N LEU A 208 -2.07 8.51 -13.00
CA LEU A 208 -2.50 7.15 -12.67
C LEU A 208 -3.58 6.68 -13.65
N PHE A 209 -4.55 7.54 -13.93
CA PHE A 209 -5.65 7.24 -14.84
C PHE A 209 -5.16 7.01 -16.27
N ASP A 210 -4.31 7.91 -16.79
CA ASP A 210 -3.69 7.79 -18.11
C ASP A 210 -2.86 6.51 -18.23
N ARG A 211 -2.11 6.16 -17.18
CA ARG A 211 -1.36 4.90 -17.14
C ARG A 211 -2.28 3.69 -17.22
N GLN A 212 -3.42 3.73 -16.53
CA GLN A 212 -4.40 2.65 -16.58
C GLN A 212 -5.05 2.53 -17.97
N ILE A 213 -5.44 3.65 -18.60
CA ILE A 213 -5.92 3.69 -19.99
C ILE A 213 -4.89 3.04 -20.93
N ASN A 214 -3.61 3.43 -20.81
CA ASN A 214 -2.54 2.88 -21.64
C ASN A 214 -2.36 1.36 -21.47
N LYS A 215 -2.63 0.81 -20.27
CA LYS A 215 -2.62 -0.66 -20.07
C LYS A 215 -3.68 -1.35 -20.93
N TYR A 216 -4.88 -0.78 -21.07
CA TYR A 216 -5.95 -1.35 -21.90
C TYR A 216 -5.72 -1.12 -23.40
N LEU A 217 -5.22 0.06 -23.79
CA LEU A 217 -4.82 0.31 -25.17
C LEU A 217 -3.77 -0.70 -25.65
N ASN A 218 -2.77 -1.01 -24.81
CA ASN A 218 -1.74 -2.01 -25.10
C ASN A 218 -2.30 -3.45 -25.20
N ARG A 219 -3.50 -3.69 -24.69
CA ARG A 219 -4.24 -4.97 -24.83
C ARG A 219 -5.16 -5.00 -26.06
N GLY A 220 -5.18 -3.92 -26.85
CA GLY A 220 -5.94 -3.84 -28.10
C GLY A 220 -7.36 -3.27 -27.98
N TYR A 221 -7.71 -2.72 -26.81
CA TYR A 221 -8.99 -2.04 -26.61
C TYR A 221 -9.00 -0.71 -27.38
N SER A 222 -10.19 -0.25 -27.78
CA SER A 222 -10.35 1.12 -28.29
C SER A 222 -10.10 2.14 -27.18
N ARG A 223 -9.97 3.42 -27.55
CA ARG A 223 -9.79 4.51 -26.58
C ARG A 223 -10.96 4.61 -25.60
N GLU A 224 -12.18 4.54 -26.11
CA GLU A 224 -13.41 4.62 -25.31
C GLU A 224 -13.52 3.43 -24.34
N GLU A 225 -13.32 2.20 -24.83
CA GLU A 225 -13.34 1.03 -23.95
C GLU A 225 -12.21 1.08 -22.91
N SER A 226 -11.02 1.59 -23.28
CA SER A 226 -9.90 1.74 -22.35
C SER A 226 -10.20 2.72 -21.22
N GLU A 227 -10.92 3.81 -21.51
CA GLU A 227 -11.37 4.77 -20.50
C GLU A 227 -12.40 4.15 -19.55
N ILE A 228 -13.38 3.42 -20.11
CA ILE A 228 -14.41 2.73 -19.34
C ILE A 228 -13.79 1.66 -18.42
N GLU A 229 -12.91 0.82 -18.94
CA GLU A 229 -12.25 -0.23 -18.15
C GLU A 229 -11.26 0.34 -17.13
N ALA A 230 -10.56 1.44 -17.46
CA ALA A 230 -9.69 2.12 -16.51
C ALA A 230 -10.48 2.72 -15.34
N ALA A 231 -11.64 3.32 -15.61
CA ALA A 231 -12.47 3.99 -14.60
C ALA A 231 -13.02 3.02 -13.53
N LYS A 232 -13.09 1.71 -13.82
CA LYS A 232 -13.47 0.68 -12.85
C LYS A 232 -12.41 0.40 -11.78
N TRP A 233 -11.16 0.86 -11.96
CA TRP A 233 -10.04 0.60 -11.04
C TRP A 233 -9.33 1.87 -10.60
N VAL A 234 -9.29 2.89 -11.46
CA VAL A 234 -8.68 4.18 -11.14
C VAL A 234 -9.72 5.23 -11.43
N ALA A 235 -10.21 5.87 -10.35
CA ALA A 235 -11.20 6.94 -10.48
C ALA A 235 -10.69 8.06 -11.40
N VAL A 236 -11.62 8.62 -12.19
CA VAL A 236 -11.36 9.78 -13.05
C VAL A 236 -10.83 10.94 -12.19
N PRO A 237 -9.89 11.76 -12.68
CA PRO A 237 -9.37 12.89 -11.91
C PRO A 237 -10.48 13.86 -11.45
N GLY A 238 -10.50 14.15 -10.15
CA GLY A 238 -11.56 14.91 -9.49
C GLY A 238 -12.65 14.04 -8.85
N THR A 239 -12.70 12.73 -9.15
CA THR A 239 -13.64 11.78 -8.55
C THR A 239 -12.97 10.72 -7.68
N SER A 240 -11.69 10.90 -7.34
CA SER A 240 -10.97 10.01 -6.43
C SER A 240 -11.03 10.49 -4.98
N GLU A 241 -11.39 9.60 -4.07
CA GLU A 241 -11.38 9.88 -2.63
C GLU A 241 -9.99 10.22 -2.09
N HIS A 242 -8.91 9.75 -2.72
CA HIS A 242 -7.54 10.15 -2.34
C HIS A 242 -7.32 11.66 -2.45
N GLN A 243 -8.05 12.34 -3.33
CA GLN A 243 -7.94 13.78 -3.50
C GLN A 243 -8.66 14.55 -2.40
N SER A 244 -9.58 13.89 -1.67
CA SER A 244 -10.22 14.47 -0.48
C SER A 244 -9.33 14.44 0.75
N GLY A 245 -8.27 13.61 0.74
CA GLY A 245 -7.44 13.35 1.92
C GLY A 245 -8.07 12.37 2.93
N LEU A 246 -9.21 11.76 2.60
CA LEU A 246 -9.95 10.82 3.47
C LEU A 246 -9.68 9.35 3.17
N ALA A 247 -8.89 9.03 2.13
CA ALA A 247 -8.63 7.66 1.70
C ALA A 247 -7.14 7.28 1.79
N VAL A 248 -6.89 6.02 2.15
CA VAL A 248 -5.57 5.39 2.17
C VAL A 248 -5.62 4.00 1.56
N ASP A 249 -4.58 3.67 0.80
CA ASP A 249 -4.34 2.32 0.33
C ASP A 249 -3.32 1.65 1.25
N ILE A 250 -3.77 0.60 1.93
CA ILE A 250 -2.96 -0.15 2.89
C ILE A 250 -2.69 -1.54 2.31
N VAL A 251 -1.44 -1.99 2.39
CA VAL A 251 -1.00 -3.32 1.94
C VAL A 251 -0.16 -4.00 3.02
N ALA A 252 0.02 -5.32 2.92
CA ALA A 252 0.95 -6.04 3.76
C ALA A 252 2.41 -5.78 3.35
N LEU A 253 3.34 -5.64 4.30
CA LEU A 253 4.78 -5.55 4.00
C LEU A 253 5.26 -6.73 3.14
N SER A 254 4.74 -7.93 3.41
CA SER A 254 5.09 -9.17 2.73
C SER A 254 4.48 -9.32 1.33
N TYR A 255 3.45 -8.54 1.01
CA TYR A 255 2.71 -8.60 -0.25
C TYR A 255 2.17 -7.20 -0.57
N GLN A 256 2.78 -6.51 -1.55
CA GLN A 256 2.48 -5.10 -1.85
C GLN A 256 1.77 -4.90 -3.19
N LEU A 257 1.30 -5.99 -3.82
CA LEU A 257 0.52 -5.90 -5.06
C LEU A 257 -0.90 -5.44 -4.75
N LEU A 258 -1.46 -4.62 -5.64
CA LEU A 258 -2.85 -4.16 -5.57
C LEU A 258 -3.73 -5.09 -6.41
N ASP A 259 -3.98 -6.28 -5.86
CA ASP A 259 -4.90 -7.29 -6.42
C ASP A 259 -5.72 -7.97 -5.32
N ASP A 260 -6.75 -8.72 -5.72
CA ASP A 260 -7.67 -9.39 -4.80
C ASP A 260 -6.97 -10.25 -3.74
N LYS A 261 -5.76 -10.75 -4.03
CA LYS A 261 -5.01 -11.61 -3.10
C LYS A 261 -4.57 -10.86 -1.84
N GLN A 262 -4.56 -9.53 -1.84
CA GLN A 262 -4.41 -8.73 -0.61
C GLN A 262 -5.36 -9.18 0.48
N GLU A 263 -6.61 -9.53 0.12
CA GLU A 263 -7.62 -9.97 1.09
C GLU A 263 -7.15 -11.17 1.92
N ASN A 264 -6.27 -12.01 1.39
CA ASN A 264 -5.76 -13.20 2.06
C ASN A 264 -4.58 -12.91 2.99
N THR A 265 -4.06 -11.70 3.00
CA THR A 265 -2.99 -11.31 3.92
C THR A 265 -3.53 -11.15 5.35
N PRO A 266 -2.73 -11.50 6.38
CA PRO A 266 -3.12 -11.29 7.77
C PRO A 266 -3.49 -9.82 8.08
N GLU A 267 -2.80 -8.86 7.46
CA GLU A 267 -3.05 -7.43 7.59
C GLU A 267 -4.45 -7.06 7.10
N GLN A 268 -4.86 -7.49 5.90
CA GLN A 268 -6.20 -7.17 5.41
C GLN A 268 -7.30 -7.87 6.20
N GLN A 269 -7.11 -9.13 6.60
CA GLN A 269 -8.07 -9.82 7.44
C GLN A 269 -8.27 -9.09 8.78
N TRP A 270 -7.21 -8.52 9.34
CA TRP A 270 -7.33 -7.68 10.52
C TRP A 270 -8.03 -6.35 10.22
N LEU A 271 -7.64 -5.65 9.16
CA LEU A 271 -8.22 -4.35 8.80
C LEU A 271 -9.70 -4.46 8.47
N MET A 272 -10.11 -5.41 7.63
CA MET A 272 -11.53 -5.63 7.28
C MET A 272 -12.40 -5.95 8.51
N LYS A 273 -11.82 -6.56 9.55
CA LYS A 273 -12.53 -6.85 10.81
C LYS A 273 -12.54 -5.68 11.80
N ASN A 274 -11.60 -4.73 11.70
CA ASN A 274 -11.35 -3.75 12.77
C ASN A 274 -11.39 -2.28 12.32
N CYS A 275 -11.28 -1.98 11.03
CA CYS A 275 -11.15 -0.61 10.51
C CYS A 275 -12.27 0.32 10.99
N TYR A 276 -13.51 -0.18 11.11
CA TYR A 276 -14.67 0.60 11.56
C TYR A 276 -14.51 1.18 12.97
N LYS A 277 -13.73 0.53 13.85
CA LYS A 277 -13.45 1.01 15.21
C LYS A 277 -12.66 2.32 15.22
N TYR A 278 -12.01 2.62 14.11
CA TYR A 278 -11.20 3.82 13.88
C TYR A 278 -11.87 4.76 12.87
N GLY A 279 -13.14 4.53 12.52
CA GLY A 279 -13.86 5.37 11.57
C GLY A 279 -13.54 5.12 10.10
N PHE A 280 -12.87 4.02 9.77
CA PHE A 280 -12.60 3.61 8.40
C PHE A 280 -13.54 2.51 7.94
N VAL A 281 -13.83 2.48 6.64
CA VAL A 281 -14.57 1.39 5.99
C VAL A 281 -13.75 0.81 4.84
N LEU A 282 -13.90 -0.49 4.59
CA LEU A 282 -13.50 -1.07 3.30
C LEU A 282 -14.42 -0.48 2.23
N ARG A 283 -13.90 0.44 1.42
CA ARG A 283 -14.76 1.32 0.61
C ARG A 283 -15.42 0.62 -0.58
N PHE A 284 -14.70 -0.31 -1.19
CA PHE A 284 -15.11 -1.00 -2.41
C PHE A 284 -15.14 -2.52 -2.20
N PRO A 285 -16.17 -3.06 -1.52
CA PRO A 285 -16.33 -4.50 -1.31
C PRO A 285 -16.91 -5.22 -2.54
N LYS A 286 -16.61 -6.52 -2.69
CA LYS A 286 -17.00 -7.35 -3.86
C LYS A 286 -18.48 -7.28 -4.21
N ASN A 287 -19.35 -7.25 -3.19
CA ASN A 287 -20.80 -7.30 -3.36
C ASN A 287 -21.46 -5.93 -3.62
N LYS A 288 -20.68 -4.85 -3.76
CA LYS A 288 -21.20 -3.47 -3.95
C LYS A 288 -20.70 -2.79 -5.22
N VAL A 289 -20.00 -3.50 -6.10
CA VAL A 289 -19.44 -2.95 -7.36
C VAL A 289 -20.51 -2.25 -8.22
N ASN A 290 -21.73 -2.80 -8.29
CA ASN A 290 -22.82 -2.21 -9.07
C ASN A 290 -23.35 -0.88 -8.49
N ILE A 291 -23.06 -0.60 -7.21
CA ILE A 291 -23.49 0.62 -6.51
C ILE A 291 -22.35 1.64 -6.47
N THR A 292 -21.12 1.20 -6.19
CA THR A 292 -19.95 2.09 -6.10
C THR A 292 -19.38 2.48 -7.45
N GLY A 293 -19.59 1.67 -8.48
CA GLY A 293 -19.00 1.83 -9.81
C GLY A 293 -17.51 1.51 -9.88
N ILE A 294 -16.91 1.05 -8.77
CA ILE A 294 -15.49 0.70 -8.64
C ILE A 294 -15.38 -0.80 -8.31
N SER A 295 -14.39 -1.46 -8.92
CA SER A 295 -14.05 -2.86 -8.70
C SER A 295 -13.68 -3.13 -7.24
N TYR A 296 -13.57 -4.40 -6.86
CA TYR A 296 -13.15 -4.76 -5.51
C TYR A 296 -11.72 -4.30 -5.23
N GLU A 297 -11.54 -3.54 -4.15
CA GLU A 297 -10.24 -3.02 -3.73
C GLU A 297 -10.00 -3.31 -2.24
N PRO A 298 -9.49 -4.51 -1.88
CA PRO A 298 -9.23 -4.89 -0.50
C PRO A 298 -8.23 -3.99 0.23
N TRP A 299 -7.50 -3.14 -0.49
CA TRP A 299 -6.52 -2.20 0.06
C TRP A 299 -7.09 -0.81 0.36
N HIS A 300 -8.22 -0.40 -0.23
CA HIS A 300 -8.72 0.97 -0.19
C HIS A 300 -9.65 1.19 1.02
N TYR A 301 -9.18 2.00 1.97
CA TYR A 301 -9.92 2.35 3.19
C TYR A 301 -10.29 3.84 3.20
N ARG A 302 -11.57 4.12 3.45
CA ARG A 302 -12.15 5.47 3.48
C ARG A 302 -12.55 5.85 4.89
N TYR A 303 -12.11 7.01 5.37
CA TYR A 303 -12.57 7.58 6.64
C TYR A 303 -13.96 8.20 6.50
N VAL A 304 -14.86 7.82 7.40
CA VAL A 304 -16.25 8.29 7.48
C VAL A 304 -16.66 8.63 8.92
N GLY A 305 -15.72 8.60 9.88
CA GLY A 305 -16.03 8.73 11.32
C GLY A 305 -16.51 7.43 11.96
N LYS A 306 -16.34 7.29 13.28
CA LYS A 306 -16.55 6.03 14.00
C LYS A 306 -18.02 5.61 14.02
N GLU A 307 -18.92 6.57 14.14
CA GLU A 307 -20.36 6.37 14.19
C GLU A 307 -20.86 5.80 12.87
N ALA A 308 -20.58 6.47 11.75
CA ALA A 308 -20.98 6.01 10.42
C ALA A 308 -20.28 4.69 10.04
N ALA A 309 -18.98 4.56 10.30
CA ALA A 309 -18.24 3.34 9.96
C ALA A 309 -18.80 2.12 10.70
N LYS A 310 -19.22 2.30 11.96
CA LYS A 310 -19.87 1.24 12.74
C LYS A 310 -21.19 0.80 12.10
N VAL A 311 -22.06 1.74 11.73
CA VAL A 311 -23.34 1.42 11.06
C VAL A 311 -23.09 0.70 9.73
N ILE A 312 -22.19 1.24 8.90
CA ILE A 312 -21.82 0.65 7.60
C ILE A 312 -21.33 -0.79 7.78
N MET A 313 -20.50 -1.05 8.78
CA MET A 313 -19.98 -2.39 9.09
C MET A 313 -21.07 -3.34 9.62
N GLU A 314 -21.90 -2.88 10.56
CA GLU A 314 -22.94 -3.71 11.20
C GLU A 314 -24.05 -4.09 10.22
N GLU A 315 -24.40 -3.20 9.29
CA GLU A 315 -25.43 -3.43 8.28
C GLU A 315 -24.90 -4.06 6.98
N GLY A 316 -23.58 -4.03 6.76
CA GLY A 316 -22.96 -4.58 5.54
C GLY A 316 -23.32 -3.79 4.27
N ILE A 317 -23.50 -2.48 4.41
CA ILE A 317 -23.83 -1.53 3.34
C ILE A 317 -22.57 -0.82 2.83
N CYS A 318 -22.66 -0.07 1.73
CA CYS A 318 -21.63 0.85 1.27
C CYS A 318 -21.95 2.31 1.68
N LEU A 319 -21.02 3.23 1.44
CA LEU A 319 -21.21 4.65 1.79
C LEU A 319 -22.40 5.26 1.05
N GLU A 320 -22.60 4.93 -0.22
CA GLU A 320 -23.76 5.38 -1.00
C GLU A 320 -25.09 5.01 -0.32
N GLU A 321 -25.27 3.74 0.01
CA GLU A 321 -26.47 3.26 0.71
C GLU A 321 -26.62 3.87 2.11
N TYR A 322 -25.52 4.14 2.82
CA TYR A 322 -25.58 4.81 4.11
C TYR A 322 -26.11 6.24 3.98
N LEU A 323 -25.64 6.99 2.98
CA LEU A 323 -26.04 8.38 2.75
C LEU A 323 -27.49 8.50 2.26
N GLU A 324 -28.04 7.49 1.58
CA GLU A 324 -29.45 7.46 1.19
C GLU A 324 -30.41 7.33 2.38
N ASN A 325 -29.91 6.88 3.55
CA ASN A 325 -30.70 6.56 4.73
C ASN A 325 -30.62 7.60 5.87
N ILE A 326 -29.90 8.72 5.70
CA ILE A 326 -29.69 9.74 6.73
C ILE A 326 -30.38 11.08 6.45
#